data_AF-A0A8X7ZX55-F1
#
_entry.id   AF-A0A8X7ZX55-F1
#
_cell.length_a   1.000
_cell.length_b   1.000
_cell.length_c   1.000
_cell.angle_alpha   90.00
_cell.angle_beta   90.00
_cell.angle_gamma   90.00
#
_symmetry.space_group_name_H-M   'P 1'
#
loop_
_entity.id
_entity.type
_entity.pdbx_description
1 polymer ?
#
loop_
_entity_poly.entity_id
_entity_poly.type
_entity_poly.pdbx_seq_one_letter_code
_entity_poly.pdbx_strand_id
1 'polypeptide(L)'
;MERLCEDLVTDILLCLPAKSAVRFRCLSKYYDQLVSDPRFATSHALRSNPDEVHGLLRFTGRSADKMLFCSFHSKPNIHNNPKVVPINSQIIASCNGLVLGLSDSSLSVCNPILPDRIQTIPALETPYGAKCDLGLAYDPIGFSSLEFKLVHVYREQILNMPQDEDVYGFKIFDSSANSWRQSTCKLFLRHLIPMQPYFYELRGQAVYLNGHLHWFRAFGDIVAFNVEKEEATLIGMPREMRLAWPNYQDYSWFGAADGFLYVVCVFKRQIMMWTLLDYENSKWGLVRNKIKGLSRVAQPIFFDGERLVLNCGPKKKLLRLFNLKQDRWTEMGRLPRNTMDDSTTVYVPFNPTLAPLINSSDPSRTASLPVLPTAMPINNKCKKRKRGRVDRK
;
A
#
# COMPACT_ATOMS: atom_id res chain seq x y z
N MET A 1 -4.17 25.62 -39.56
CA MET A 1 -3.79 24.89 -38.33
C MET A 1 -4.73 23.71 -38.21
N GLU A 2 -4.27 22.52 -38.59
CA GLU A 2 -5.05 21.29 -38.45
C GLU A 2 -5.28 21.01 -36.97
N ARG A 3 -6.54 20.89 -36.56
CA ARG A 3 -6.88 20.47 -35.20
C ARG A 3 -6.57 18.99 -35.07
N LEU A 4 -5.73 18.63 -34.10
CA LEU A 4 -5.58 17.23 -33.70
C LEU A 4 -6.96 16.68 -33.33
N CYS A 5 -7.30 15.47 -33.79
CA CYS A 5 -8.55 14.82 -33.42
C CYS A 5 -8.59 14.57 -31.91
N GLU A 6 -9.76 14.69 -31.30
CA GLU A 6 -9.99 14.48 -29.86
C GLU A 6 -9.52 13.09 -29.38
N ASP A 7 -9.66 12.07 -30.22
CA ASP A 7 -9.20 10.71 -29.93
C ASP A 7 -7.66 10.66 -29.79
N LEU A 8 -6.94 11.31 -30.71
CA LEU A 8 -5.47 11.38 -30.67
C LEU A 8 -4.98 12.14 -29.45
N VAL A 9 -5.66 13.22 -29.08
CA VAL A 9 -5.36 13.98 -27.86
C VAL A 9 -5.54 13.10 -26.63
N THR A 10 -6.65 12.36 -26.56
CA THR A 10 -6.93 11.42 -25.47
C THR A 10 -5.83 10.37 -25.36
N ASP A 11 -5.44 9.74 -26.47
CA ASP A 11 -4.38 8.74 -26.49
C ASP A 11 -3.02 9.28 -26.05
N ILE A 12 -2.67 10.50 -26.45
CA ILE A 12 -1.44 11.16 -26.01
C ILE A 12 -1.45 11.36 -24.49
N LEU A 13 -2.55 11.88 -23.93
CA LEU A 13 -2.66 12.13 -22.49
C LEU A 13 -2.66 10.83 -21.67
N LEU A 14 -3.26 9.76 -22.20
CA LEU A 14 -3.24 8.44 -21.59
C LEU A 14 -1.83 7.85 -21.46
N CYS A 15 -0.87 8.29 -22.29
CA CYS A 15 0.53 7.87 -22.24
C CYS A 15 1.38 8.74 -21.30
N LEU A 16 0.84 9.84 -20.76
CA LEU A 16 1.59 10.72 -19.86
C LEU A 16 1.60 10.18 -18.42
N PRO A 17 2.65 10.46 -17.64
CA PRO A 17 2.59 10.26 -16.19
C PRO A 17 1.40 11.01 -15.58
N ALA A 18 0.72 10.44 -14.57
CA ALA A 18 -0.50 11.01 -14.01
C ALA A 18 -0.35 12.48 -13.58
N LYS A 19 0.78 12.83 -12.95
CA LYS A 19 1.10 14.22 -12.57
C LYS A 19 1.15 15.18 -13.77
N SER A 20 1.65 14.70 -14.91
CA SER A 20 1.70 15.48 -16.14
C SER A 20 0.28 15.63 -16.71
N ALA A 21 -0.50 14.55 -16.78
CA ALA A 21 -1.90 14.61 -17.24
C ALA A 21 -2.74 15.60 -16.43
N VAL A 22 -2.60 15.64 -15.09
CA VAL A 22 -3.29 16.62 -14.24
C VAL A 22 -2.97 18.06 -14.62
N ARG A 23 -1.75 18.38 -15.04
CA ARG A 23 -1.38 19.76 -15.43
C ARG A 23 -2.10 20.23 -16.70
N PHE A 24 -2.51 19.31 -17.58
CA PHE A 24 -3.25 19.67 -18.80
C PHE A 24 -4.65 20.21 -18.50
N ARG A 25 -5.22 19.92 -17.31
CA ARG A 25 -6.49 20.53 -16.85
C ARG A 25 -6.46 22.06 -16.91
N CYS A 26 -5.29 22.68 -16.73
CA CYS A 26 -5.13 24.13 -16.76
C CYS A 26 -5.20 24.74 -18.18
N LEU A 27 -5.17 23.93 -19.24
CA LEU A 27 -5.10 24.43 -20.62
C LEU A 27 -6.47 24.81 -21.19
N SER A 28 -7.52 24.05 -20.87
CA SER A 28 -8.89 24.35 -21.31
C SER A 28 -9.93 23.55 -20.53
N LYS A 29 -11.21 23.95 -20.61
CA LYS A 29 -12.34 23.20 -20.04
C LYS A 29 -12.46 21.77 -20.59
N TYR A 30 -12.11 21.58 -21.86
CA TYR A 30 -12.12 20.25 -22.48
C TYR A 30 -11.13 19.31 -21.79
N TYR A 31 -9.88 19.75 -21.58
CA TYR A 31 -8.86 18.96 -20.89
C TYR A 31 -9.21 18.71 -19.42
N ASP A 32 -9.78 19.70 -18.74
CA ASP A 32 -10.26 19.53 -17.37
C ASP A 32 -11.36 18.47 -17.27
N GLN A 33 -12.34 18.48 -18.18
CA GLN A 33 -13.40 17.47 -18.26
C GLN A 33 -12.84 16.09 -18.58
N LEU A 34 -11.95 15.98 -19.57
CA LEU A 34 -11.34 14.73 -20.00
C LEU A 34 -10.56 14.05 -18.89
N VAL A 35 -9.67 14.79 -18.21
CA VAL A 35 -8.84 14.24 -17.12
C VAL A 35 -9.67 13.95 -15.86
N SER A 36 -10.78 14.65 -15.66
CA SER A 36 -11.70 14.40 -14.54
C SER A 36 -12.70 13.26 -14.81
N ASP A 37 -12.73 12.71 -16.04
CA ASP A 37 -13.61 11.59 -16.39
C ASP A 37 -13.10 10.29 -15.75
N PRO A 38 -13.95 9.60 -14.95
CA PRO A 38 -13.70 8.25 -14.48
C PRO A 38 -13.10 7.27 -15.48
N ARG A 39 -13.62 7.27 -16.70
CA ARG A 39 -13.22 6.34 -17.77
C ARG A 39 -11.80 6.63 -18.23
N PHE A 40 -11.41 7.91 -18.22
CA PHE A 40 -10.04 8.32 -18.51
C PHE A 40 -9.10 7.82 -17.41
N ALA A 41 -9.48 7.95 -16.13
CA ALA A 41 -8.68 7.45 -15.02
C ALA A 41 -8.48 5.92 -15.07
N THR A 42 -9.53 5.14 -15.34
CA THR A 42 -9.42 3.68 -15.52
C THR A 42 -8.56 3.32 -16.74
N SER A 43 -8.76 3.99 -17.88
CA SER A 43 -7.95 3.77 -19.09
C SER A 43 -6.47 4.10 -18.86
N HIS A 44 -6.19 5.16 -18.10
CA HIS A 44 -4.85 5.55 -17.71
C HIS A 44 -4.21 4.51 -16.79
N ALA A 45 -4.96 4.00 -15.81
CA ALA A 45 -4.50 2.93 -14.92
C ALA A 45 -4.17 1.63 -15.68
N LEU A 46 -4.99 1.26 -16.68
CA LEU A 46 -4.73 0.09 -17.54
C LEU A 46 -3.44 0.20 -18.37
N ARG A 47 -3.01 1.42 -18.71
CA ARG A 47 -1.77 1.68 -19.44
C ARG A 47 -0.57 1.91 -18.51
N SER A 48 -0.83 2.18 -17.23
CA SER A 48 0.21 2.40 -16.22
C SER A 48 0.80 1.07 -15.77
N ASN A 49 2.08 1.08 -15.39
CA ASN A 49 2.68 -0.08 -14.75
C ASN A 49 2.32 -0.06 -13.25
N PRO A 50 1.49 -1.01 -12.75
CA PRO A 50 1.08 -1.01 -11.34
C PRO A 50 2.27 -1.26 -10.39
N ASP A 51 3.30 -1.97 -10.85
CA ASP A 51 4.50 -2.28 -10.08
C ASP A 51 5.51 -1.11 -10.04
N GLU A 52 5.31 -0.07 -10.86
CA GLU A 52 6.20 1.08 -10.89
C GLU A 52 5.94 2.04 -9.73
N VAL A 53 6.71 1.88 -8.65
CA VAL A 53 6.71 2.84 -7.55
C VAL A 53 7.61 4.03 -7.89
N HIS A 54 7.07 5.25 -7.80
CA HIS A 54 7.80 6.47 -8.15
C HIS A 54 8.66 7.02 -7.01
N GLY A 55 8.32 6.67 -5.78
CA GLY A 55 9.04 7.08 -4.57
C GLY A 55 8.26 6.75 -3.30
N LEU A 56 8.77 7.23 -2.18
CA LEU A 56 8.15 7.07 -0.86
C LEU A 56 7.67 8.42 -0.32
N LEU A 57 6.45 8.47 0.21
CA LEU A 57 6.06 9.56 1.09
C LEU A 57 6.47 9.18 2.51
N ARG A 58 7.19 10.08 3.17
CA ARG A 58 7.60 9.94 4.58
C ARG A 58 6.79 10.90 5.43
N PHE A 59 6.30 10.39 6.55
CA PHE A 59 5.55 11.15 7.54
C PHE A 59 6.16 11.03 8.95
N THR A 60 6.01 12.09 9.76
CA THR A 60 6.37 12.13 11.19
C THR A 60 5.14 12.46 12.01
N GLY A 61 4.77 11.57 12.95
CA GLY A 61 3.51 11.56 13.70
C GLY A 61 3.04 12.84 14.39
N ARG A 62 3.83 13.92 14.42
CA ARG A 62 3.55 15.14 15.20
C ARG A 62 3.34 16.42 14.39
N SER A 63 3.58 16.43 13.08
CA SER A 63 3.33 17.65 12.28
C SER A 63 3.30 17.40 10.78
N ALA A 64 2.31 17.97 10.10
CA ALA A 64 2.09 17.85 8.67
C ALA A 64 3.10 18.64 7.80
N ASP A 65 3.74 19.65 8.37
CA ASP A 65 4.78 20.47 7.72
C ASP A 65 6.08 19.69 7.40
N LYS A 66 6.18 18.42 7.81
CA LYS A 66 7.38 17.56 7.70
C LYS A 66 7.25 16.43 6.69
N MET A 67 6.26 16.47 5.80
CA MET A 67 6.14 15.47 4.75
C MET A 67 7.28 15.58 3.72
N LEU A 68 7.92 14.44 3.44
CA LEU A 68 9.01 14.35 2.47
C LEU A 68 8.64 13.36 1.37
N PHE A 69 8.88 13.74 0.11
CA PHE A 69 8.84 12.80 -1.01
C PHE A 69 10.26 12.35 -1.35
N CYS A 70 10.52 11.07 -1.18
CA CYS A 70 11.78 10.43 -1.54
C CYS A 70 11.65 9.85 -2.94
N SER A 71 12.04 10.63 -3.96
CA SER A 71 11.96 10.23 -5.36
C SER A 71 12.95 9.11 -5.69
N PHE A 72 12.50 8.09 -6.43
CA PHE A 72 13.42 7.11 -7.04
C PHE A 72 13.97 7.56 -8.41
N HIS A 73 13.49 8.68 -8.95
CA HIS A 73 13.87 9.20 -10.26
C HIS A 73 15.03 10.21 -10.16
N SER A 74 15.92 10.18 -11.17
CA SER A 74 17.05 11.09 -11.47
C SER A 74 17.59 11.94 -10.30
N LYS A 75 18.68 11.45 -9.69
CA LYS A 75 19.28 11.90 -8.41
C LYS A 75 18.27 11.84 -7.27
N PRO A 76 18.17 10.70 -6.57
CA PRO A 76 17.28 10.60 -5.44
C PRO A 76 17.66 11.67 -4.42
N ASN A 77 16.71 12.58 -4.21
CA ASN A 77 16.84 13.72 -3.33
C ASN A 77 15.60 13.77 -2.45
N ILE A 78 15.80 14.18 -1.21
CA ILE A 78 14.72 14.47 -0.28
C ILE A 78 14.23 15.88 -0.58
N HIS A 79 13.06 15.99 -1.18
CA HIS A 79 12.40 17.28 -1.37
C HIS A 79 11.43 17.54 -0.21
N ASN A 80 11.56 18.69 0.45
CA ASN A 80 10.45 19.27 1.19
C ASN A 80 9.37 19.58 0.15
N ASN A 81 8.26 18.84 0.16
CA ASN A 81 7.16 19.14 -0.72
C ASN A 81 5.87 19.33 0.08
N PRO A 82 5.74 20.45 0.82
CA PRO A 82 4.58 20.73 1.64
C PRO A 82 3.28 20.91 0.83
N LYS A 83 3.34 20.87 -0.51
CA LYS A 83 2.19 21.05 -1.41
C LYS A 83 1.62 19.76 -2.01
N VAL A 84 2.23 18.60 -1.76
CA VAL A 84 1.85 17.35 -2.47
C VAL A 84 0.72 16.58 -1.78
N VAL A 85 0.37 16.85 -0.54
CA VAL A 85 -0.74 16.13 0.11
C VAL A 85 -1.61 17.17 0.79
N PRO A 86 -2.88 17.31 0.38
CA PRO A 86 -3.77 18.30 0.96
C PRO A 86 -4.21 17.94 2.40
N ILE A 87 -3.75 16.80 2.93
CA ILE A 87 -4.07 16.39 4.29
C ILE A 87 -2.95 16.79 5.27
N ASN A 88 -3.32 17.64 6.25
CA ASN A 88 -2.48 17.97 7.39
C ASN A 88 -2.52 16.88 8.48
N SER A 89 -2.28 15.62 8.12
CA SER A 89 -2.61 14.49 9.00
C SER A 89 -1.60 13.35 8.96
N GLN A 90 -1.65 12.48 9.97
CA GLN A 90 -0.85 11.27 9.98
C GLN A 90 -1.28 10.28 8.91
N ILE A 91 -0.35 9.91 8.03
CA ILE A 91 -0.56 8.84 7.06
C ILE A 91 -0.65 7.49 7.80
N ILE A 92 -1.75 6.79 7.58
CA ILE A 92 -2.00 5.43 8.07
C ILE A 92 -1.65 4.40 7.00
N ALA A 93 -2.13 4.61 5.77
CA ALA A 93 -1.97 3.65 4.68
C ALA A 93 -1.96 4.35 3.33
N SER A 94 -1.51 3.63 2.31
CA SER A 94 -1.61 4.03 0.91
C SER A 94 -1.98 2.85 0.04
N CYS A 95 -2.78 3.07 -1.00
CA CYS A 95 -3.11 2.04 -1.99
C CYS A 95 -3.31 2.68 -3.36
N ASN A 96 -2.55 2.22 -4.36
CA ASN A 96 -2.68 2.65 -5.77
C ASN A 96 -2.85 4.17 -5.95
N GLY A 97 -2.07 4.94 -5.18
CA GLY A 97 -2.02 6.40 -5.25
C GLY A 97 -2.97 7.16 -4.34
N LEU A 98 -3.94 6.49 -3.72
CA LEU A 98 -4.74 7.05 -2.63
C LEU A 98 -3.98 6.96 -1.31
N VAL A 99 -4.19 7.94 -0.44
CA VAL A 99 -3.56 8.05 0.88
C VAL A 99 -4.63 8.22 1.95
N LEU A 100 -4.60 7.34 2.96
CA LEU A 100 -5.42 7.42 4.17
C LEU A 100 -4.67 8.19 5.25
N GLY A 101 -5.30 9.24 5.77
CA GLY A 101 -4.78 10.12 6.80
C GLY A 101 -5.67 10.22 8.03
N LEU A 102 -5.08 10.57 9.18
CA LEU A 102 -5.75 10.75 10.47
C LEU A 102 -5.32 12.07 11.13
N SER A 103 -6.26 13.00 11.31
CA SER A 103 -6.06 14.29 12.00
C SER A 103 -7.09 14.42 13.09
N ASP A 104 -6.69 14.70 14.33
CA ASP A 104 -7.61 14.97 15.44
C ASP A 104 -8.78 13.98 15.54
N SER A 105 -8.46 12.69 15.42
CA SER A 105 -9.41 11.56 15.41
C SER A 105 -10.34 11.46 14.19
N SER A 106 -10.18 12.31 13.19
CA SER A 106 -10.91 12.29 11.93
C SER A 106 -10.09 11.62 10.82
N LEU A 107 -10.69 10.61 10.18
CA LEU A 107 -10.11 9.91 9.05
C LEU A 107 -10.45 10.64 7.74
N SER A 108 -9.49 10.66 6.82
CA SER A 108 -9.70 11.22 5.48
C SER A 108 -8.89 10.45 4.44
N VAL A 109 -9.45 10.29 3.25
CA VAL A 109 -8.74 9.77 2.09
C VAL A 109 -8.52 10.91 1.11
N CYS A 110 -7.32 11.04 0.57
CA CYS A 110 -7.03 11.99 -0.50
C CYS A 110 -6.30 11.33 -1.66
N ASN A 111 -6.35 12.02 -2.80
CA ASN A 111 -5.42 11.82 -3.89
C ASN A 111 -4.40 12.98 -3.87
N PRO A 112 -3.13 12.71 -3.51
CA PRO A 112 -2.06 13.72 -3.42
C PRO A 112 -1.88 14.58 -4.69
N ILE A 113 -2.17 14.05 -5.88
CA ILE A 113 -1.97 14.79 -7.13
C ILE A 113 -3.21 15.54 -7.60
N LEU A 114 -4.34 15.37 -6.90
CA LEU A 114 -5.59 16.09 -7.10
C LEU A 114 -5.95 16.84 -5.81
N PRO A 115 -5.33 18.00 -5.55
CA PRO A 115 -5.40 18.69 -4.26
C PRO A 115 -6.81 19.17 -3.87
N ASP A 116 -7.75 19.22 -4.81
CA ASP A 116 -9.16 19.56 -4.60
C ASP A 116 -10.04 18.37 -4.14
N ARG A 117 -9.45 17.19 -3.96
CA ARG A 117 -10.19 15.93 -3.77
C ARG A 117 -9.78 15.22 -2.48
N ILE A 118 -10.52 15.54 -1.40
CA ILE A 118 -10.42 14.88 -0.09
C ILE A 118 -11.80 14.39 0.29
N GLN A 119 -11.90 13.13 0.71
CA GLN A 119 -13.10 12.56 1.30
C GLN A 119 -12.89 12.37 2.80
N THR A 120 -13.68 13.07 3.60
CA THR A 120 -13.75 12.84 5.05
C THR A 120 -14.55 11.58 5.32
N ILE A 121 -14.03 10.73 6.20
CA ILE A 121 -14.64 9.46 6.57
C ILE A 121 -15.42 9.68 7.88
N PRO A 122 -16.69 9.24 7.95
CA PRO A 122 -17.44 9.26 9.20
C PRO A 122 -16.67 8.58 10.33
N ALA A 123 -16.83 9.10 11.55
CA ALA A 123 -16.18 8.56 12.72
C ALA A 123 -16.50 7.07 12.88
N LEU A 124 -15.46 6.29 13.13
CA LEU A 124 -15.61 4.89 13.48
C LEU A 124 -15.96 4.81 14.96
N GLU A 125 -17.19 4.38 15.28
CA GLU A 125 -17.58 4.07 16.67
C GLU A 125 -16.82 2.83 17.15
N THR A 126 -15.60 3.03 17.67
CA THR A 126 -14.79 1.98 18.26
C THR A 126 -14.17 2.44 19.58
N PRO A 127 -14.20 1.59 20.63
CA PRO A 127 -13.69 1.92 21.96
C PRO A 127 -12.17 2.06 22.06
N TYR A 128 -11.41 1.77 20.99
CA TYR A 128 -9.95 1.83 20.99
C TYR A 128 -9.42 2.53 19.75
N GLY A 129 -8.44 3.42 19.97
CA GLY A 129 -7.65 4.02 18.91
C GLY A 129 -6.45 3.13 18.59
N ALA A 130 -6.47 2.44 17.46
CA ALA A 130 -5.28 1.76 16.95
C ALA A 130 -5.15 2.00 15.45
N LYS A 131 -4.10 2.75 15.10
CA LYS A 131 -3.79 3.18 13.72
C LYS A 131 -3.40 2.01 12.80
N CYS A 132 -2.96 0.89 13.39
CA CYS A 132 -2.47 -0.28 12.66
C CYS A 132 -3.58 -1.24 12.19
N ASP A 133 -4.83 -0.94 12.54
CA ASP A 133 -5.98 -1.83 12.35
C ASP A 133 -6.78 -1.51 11.09
N LEU A 134 -6.40 -0.43 10.38
CA LEU A 134 -7.07 0.03 9.17
C LEU A 134 -6.28 -0.36 7.92
N GLY A 135 -6.98 -0.94 6.95
CA GLY A 135 -6.49 -1.15 5.59
C GLY A 135 -7.29 -0.33 4.58
N LEU A 136 -6.57 0.23 3.60
CA LEU A 136 -7.14 0.93 2.46
C LEU A 136 -7.09 0.00 1.24
N ALA A 137 -8.25 -0.32 0.69
CA ALA A 137 -8.39 -1.11 -0.53
C ALA A 137 -8.85 -0.19 -1.67
N TYR A 138 -8.02 -0.09 -2.70
CA TYR A 138 -8.34 0.65 -3.92
C TYR A 138 -7.69 -0.03 -5.12
N ASP A 139 -8.51 -0.42 -6.09
CA ASP A 139 -8.12 -1.01 -7.36
C ASP A 139 -8.75 -0.21 -8.50
N PRO A 140 -7.98 0.60 -9.23
CA PRO A 140 -8.52 1.41 -10.33
C PRO A 140 -9.04 0.58 -11.51
N ILE A 141 -8.74 -0.72 -11.57
CA ILE A 141 -9.15 -1.65 -12.63
C ILE A 141 -10.24 -2.61 -12.12
N GLY A 142 -10.11 -3.07 -10.87
CA GLY A 142 -10.97 -4.10 -10.28
C GLY A 142 -12.32 -3.60 -9.75
N PHE A 143 -12.42 -2.34 -9.31
CA PHE A 143 -13.70 -1.78 -8.86
C PHE A 143 -14.51 -1.22 -10.04
N SER A 144 -15.80 -1.56 -10.11
CA SER A 144 -16.74 -1.14 -11.16
C SER A 144 -17.03 0.37 -11.19
N SER A 145 -16.67 1.05 -10.12
CA SER A 145 -16.84 2.46 -9.81
C SER A 145 -15.59 2.85 -9.03
N LEU A 146 -15.12 4.09 -9.09
CA LEU A 146 -13.82 4.52 -8.52
C LEU A 146 -13.83 4.60 -6.98
N GLU A 147 -14.50 3.63 -6.39
CA GLU A 147 -14.73 3.41 -5.00
C GLU A 147 -13.46 2.85 -4.38
N PHE A 148 -13.20 3.31 -3.17
CA PHE A 148 -12.31 2.62 -2.26
C PHE A 148 -13.13 2.07 -1.11
N LYS A 149 -12.57 1.06 -0.45
CA LYS A 149 -13.10 0.52 0.79
C LYS A 149 -12.03 0.65 1.87
N LEU A 150 -12.47 0.92 3.10
CA LEU A 150 -11.60 0.79 4.27
C LEU A 150 -12.05 -0.43 5.05
N VAL A 151 -11.11 -1.21 5.56
CA VAL A 151 -11.43 -2.32 6.47
C VAL A 151 -10.70 -2.08 7.78
N HIS A 152 -11.48 -2.03 8.86
CA HIS A 152 -10.99 -2.05 10.22
C HIS A 152 -11.07 -3.48 10.76
N VAL A 153 -9.92 -4.07 11.09
CA VAL A 153 -9.83 -5.35 11.77
C VAL A 153 -9.75 -5.12 13.28
N TYR A 154 -10.58 -5.79 14.07
CA TYR A 154 -10.56 -5.62 15.52
C TYR A 154 -10.66 -6.97 16.23
N ARG A 155 -10.07 -7.05 17.42
CA ARG A 155 -10.23 -8.21 18.31
C ARG A 155 -11.56 -8.12 19.05
N GLU A 156 -12.36 -9.18 19.01
CA GLU A 156 -13.62 -9.23 19.74
C GLU A 156 -13.36 -9.42 21.24
N GLN A 157 -14.09 -8.66 22.07
CA GLN A 157 -14.07 -8.82 23.51
C GLN A 157 -15.18 -9.78 23.91
N ILE A 158 -14.84 -11.06 24.04
CA ILE A 158 -15.76 -12.10 24.50
C ILE A 158 -15.39 -12.46 25.94
N LEU A 159 -16.37 -12.37 26.84
CA LEU A 159 -16.22 -12.74 28.25
C LEU A 159 -15.80 -14.22 28.37
N ASN A 160 -14.82 -14.49 29.24
CA ASN A 160 -14.29 -15.83 29.52
C ASN A 160 -13.66 -16.56 28.32
N MET A 161 -13.17 -15.84 27.31
CA MET A 161 -12.35 -16.46 26.25
C MET A 161 -11.10 -17.12 26.81
N PRO A 162 -10.76 -18.34 26.34
CA PRO A 162 -9.46 -18.94 26.61
C PRO A 162 -8.31 -18.02 26.20
N GLN A 163 -7.23 -18.02 26.99
CA GLN A 163 -6.05 -17.17 26.70
C GLN A 163 -5.29 -17.57 25.44
N ASP A 164 -5.52 -18.78 24.93
CA ASP A 164 -4.99 -19.28 23.67
C ASP A 164 -5.93 -19.04 22.49
N GLU A 165 -7.06 -18.34 22.66
CA GLU A 165 -8.02 -18.10 21.59
C GLU A 165 -8.25 -16.61 21.32
N ASP A 166 -8.37 -16.27 20.05
CA ASP A 166 -8.75 -14.94 19.59
C ASP A 166 -9.83 -15.01 18.51
N VAL A 167 -10.74 -14.05 18.56
CA VAL A 167 -11.71 -13.82 17.49
C VAL A 167 -11.48 -12.44 16.92
N TYR A 168 -11.31 -12.36 15.60
CA TYR A 168 -11.24 -11.11 14.88
C TYR A 168 -12.55 -10.84 14.14
N GLY A 169 -13.03 -9.61 14.26
CA GLY A 169 -14.12 -9.06 13.47
C GLY A 169 -13.65 -7.95 12.54
N PHE A 170 -14.51 -7.60 11.58
CA PHE A 170 -14.19 -6.62 10.54
C PHE A 170 -15.32 -5.61 10.37
N LYS A 171 -14.98 -4.32 10.31
CA LYS A 171 -15.88 -3.24 9.86
C LYS A 171 -15.41 -2.72 8.52
N ILE A 172 -16.33 -2.52 7.58
CA ILE A 172 -16.04 -2.08 6.23
C ILE A 172 -16.67 -0.71 6.01
N PHE A 173 -15.87 0.26 5.60
CA PHE A 173 -16.36 1.53 5.05
C PHE A 173 -16.50 1.38 3.54
N ASP A 174 -17.67 1.72 3.03
CA ASP A 174 -17.92 1.81 1.59
C ASP A 174 -17.98 3.28 1.17
N SER A 175 -17.09 3.68 0.26
CA SER A 175 -17.03 5.07 -0.20
C SER A 175 -18.25 5.52 -0.99
N SER A 176 -18.99 4.60 -1.63
CA SER A 176 -20.22 4.90 -2.38
C SER A 176 -21.39 5.18 -1.46
N ALA A 177 -21.55 4.33 -0.43
CA ALA A 177 -22.58 4.50 0.60
C ALA A 177 -22.18 5.52 1.66
N ASN A 178 -20.92 5.98 1.64
CA ASN A 178 -20.31 6.88 2.63
C ASN A 178 -20.63 6.47 4.07
N SER A 179 -20.56 5.17 4.37
CA SER A 179 -20.99 4.62 5.66
C SER A 179 -20.17 3.39 6.04
N TRP A 180 -20.07 3.16 7.34
CA TRP A 180 -19.51 1.95 7.91
C TRP A 180 -20.60 0.89 8.06
N ARG A 181 -20.23 -0.35 7.77
CA ARG A 181 -21.05 -1.53 8.09
C ARG A 181 -20.19 -2.59 8.75
N GLN A 182 -20.84 -3.40 9.56
CA GLN A 182 -20.24 -4.56 10.20
C GLN A 182 -20.22 -5.73 9.21
N SER A 183 -19.07 -6.37 9.03
CA SER A 183 -19.00 -7.67 8.35
C SER A 183 -19.48 -8.78 9.28
N THR A 184 -20.18 -9.76 8.73
CA THR A 184 -20.56 -11.00 9.43
C THR A 184 -19.37 -11.95 9.60
N CYS A 185 -18.29 -11.71 8.86
CA CYS A 185 -17.08 -12.51 8.92
C CYS A 185 -16.42 -12.45 10.31
N LYS A 186 -16.04 -13.63 10.81
CA LYS A 186 -15.25 -13.81 12.02
C LYS A 186 -14.07 -14.72 11.72
N LEU A 187 -12.89 -14.36 12.18
CA LEU A 187 -11.71 -15.20 12.09
C LEU A 187 -11.35 -15.71 13.49
N PHE A 188 -11.53 -17.01 13.69
CA PHE A 188 -11.19 -17.71 14.92
C PHE A 188 -9.76 -18.21 14.85
N LEU A 189 -8.96 -17.85 15.85
CA LEU A 189 -7.55 -18.19 15.93
C LEU A 189 -7.28 -18.93 17.23
N ARG A 190 -6.43 -19.94 17.13
CA ARG A 190 -5.87 -20.63 18.28
C ARG A 190 -4.36 -20.51 18.30
N HIS A 191 -3.84 -19.97 19.38
CA HIS A 191 -2.43 -19.75 19.62
C HIS A 191 -1.79 -21.01 20.18
N LEU A 192 -0.58 -21.31 19.73
CA LEU A 192 0.21 -22.41 20.29
C LEU A 192 0.74 -22.09 21.69
N ILE A 193 0.73 -20.81 22.10
CA ILE A 193 1.23 -20.32 23.40
C ILE A 193 0.21 -19.31 23.94
N PRO A 194 -0.30 -19.48 25.18
CA PRO A 194 -1.25 -18.55 25.79
C PRO A 194 -0.73 -17.11 25.81
N MET A 195 -1.56 -16.17 25.40
CA MET A 195 -1.14 -14.78 25.19
C MET A 195 -1.30 -13.90 26.43
N GLN A 196 -0.36 -12.97 26.60
CA GLN A 196 -0.55 -11.79 27.44
C GLN A 196 -1.46 -10.78 26.68
N PRO A 197 -2.42 -10.11 27.34
CA PRO A 197 -3.45 -9.27 26.69
C PRO A 197 -2.92 -8.10 25.83
N TYR A 198 -1.66 -7.70 26.01
CA TYR A 198 -1.06 -6.49 25.41
C TYR A 198 -0.35 -6.74 24.07
N PHE A 199 -0.33 -7.97 23.54
CA PHE A 199 0.43 -8.34 22.35
C PHE A 199 -0.33 -8.18 21.01
N TYR A 200 -1.41 -7.41 20.98
CA TYR A 200 -2.28 -7.18 19.81
C TYR A 200 -1.62 -6.36 18.67
N GLU A 201 -0.31 -6.21 18.67
CA GLU A 201 0.38 -5.27 17.78
C GLU A 201 0.37 -5.79 16.33
N LEU A 202 -0.58 -5.29 15.53
CA LEU A 202 -0.41 -5.27 14.08
C LEU A 202 0.80 -4.42 13.74
N ARG A 203 1.67 -4.96 12.89
CA ARG A 203 2.96 -4.37 12.55
C ARG A 203 2.90 -3.76 11.15
N GLY A 204 3.22 -2.48 11.08
CA GLY A 204 3.24 -1.74 9.83
C GLY A 204 1.83 -1.46 9.31
N GLN A 205 1.73 -1.31 7.99
CA GLN A 205 0.49 -0.97 7.32
C GLN A 205 -0.14 -2.20 6.71
N ALA A 206 -1.47 -2.20 6.57
CA ALA A 206 -2.15 -3.21 5.79
C ALA A 206 -1.72 -3.13 4.32
N VAL A 207 -1.55 -4.29 3.68
CA VAL A 207 -1.14 -4.39 2.28
C VAL A 207 -2.32 -4.89 1.47
N TYR A 208 -2.75 -4.10 0.48
CA TYR A 208 -3.78 -4.53 -0.47
C TYR A 208 -3.12 -5.22 -1.67
N LEU A 209 -3.54 -6.44 -1.97
CA LEU A 209 -3.09 -7.21 -3.13
C LEU A 209 -4.16 -8.21 -3.55
N ASN A 210 -4.48 -8.26 -4.85
CA ASN A 210 -5.39 -9.24 -5.46
C ASN A 210 -6.74 -9.36 -4.72
N GLY A 211 -7.37 -8.22 -4.41
CA GLY A 211 -8.68 -8.18 -3.71
C GLY A 211 -8.63 -8.43 -2.20
N HIS A 212 -7.46 -8.68 -1.63
CA HIS A 212 -7.28 -8.96 -0.21
C HIS A 212 -6.50 -7.87 0.50
N LEU A 213 -6.92 -7.53 1.72
CA LEU A 213 -6.10 -6.78 2.68
C LEU A 213 -5.37 -7.74 3.60
N HIS A 214 -4.10 -7.42 3.88
CA HIS A 214 -3.22 -8.25 4.68
C HIS A 214 -2.64 -7.46 5.84
N TRP A 215 -2.86 -7.92 7.06
CA TRP A 215 -2.28 -7.36 8.26
C TRP A 215 -1.26 -8.34 8.84
N PHE A 216 -0.01 -7.89 8.87
CA PHE A 216 1.09 -8.65 9.43
C PHE A 216 1.13 -8.48 10.94
N ARG A 217 1.03 -9.58 11.68
CA ARG A 217 0.93 -9.54 13.13
C ARG A 217 2.31 -9.55 13.77
N ALA A 218 2.40 -9.13 15.02
CA ALA A 218 3.63 -9.25 15.82
C ALA A 218 4.14 -10.69 15.96
N PHE A 219 3.30 -11.71 15.75
CA PHE A 219 3.66 -13.13 15.74
C PHE A 219 4.26 -13.60 14.40
N GLY A 220 4.20 -12.73 13.39
CA GLY A 220 4.72 -12.91 12.05
C GLY A 220 3.78 -13.63 11.08
N ASP A 221 2.64 -14.16 11.53
CA ASP A 221 1.59 -14.60 10.61
C ASP A 221 0.73 -13.41 10.13
N ILE A 222 -0.08 -13.68 9.10
CA ILE A 222 -0.82 -12.66 8.37
C ILE A 222 -2.31 -12.96 8.48
N VAL A 223 -3.07 -11.97 8.93
CA VAL A 223 -4.52 -11.96 8.76
C VAL A 223 -4.80 -11.43 7.36
N ALA A 224 -5.51 -12.20 6.56
CA ALA A 224 -5.92 -11.79 5.23
C ALA A 224 -7.44 -11.72 5.13
N PHE A 225 -7.98 -10.66 4.55
CA PHE A 225 -9.42 -10.44 4.38
C PHE A 225 -9.73 -10.11 2.92
N ASN A 226 -10.58 -10.93 2.30
CA ASN A 226 -11.12 -10.63 0.97
C ASN A 226 -12.19 -9.54 1.09
N VAL A 227 -11.96 -8.40 0.42
CA VAL A 227 -12.82 -7.22 0.59
C VAL A 227 -14.20 -7.41 -0.06
N GLU A 228 -14.29 -8.21 -1.13
CA GLU A 228 -15.56 -8.44 -1.85
C GLU A 228 -16.33 -9.64 -1.32
N LYS A 229 -15.63 -10.74 -1.06
CA LYS A 229 -16.25 -11.98 -0.55
C LYS A 229 -16.50 -11.93 0.96
N GLU A 230 -15.85 -11.00 1.65
CA GLU A 230 -15.87 -10.90 3.11
C GLU A 230 -15.44 -12.19 3.80
N GLU A 231 -14.37 -12.80 3.29
CA GLU A 231 -13.79 -14.03 3.79
C GLU A 231 -12.43 -13.73 4.41
N ALA A 232 -12.21 -14.18 5.64
CA ALA A 232 -10.97 -14.02 6.36
C ALA A 232 -10.21 -15.34 6.46
N THR A 233 -8.89 -15.29 6.32
CA THR A 233 -8.00 -16.44 6.50
C THR A 233 -6.75 -16.04 7.26
N LEU A 234 -6.13 -17.01 7.93
CA LEU A 234 -4.82 -16.85 8.54
C LEU A 234 -3.76 -17.52 7.64
N ILE A 235 -2.75 -16.76 7.27
CA ILE A 235 -1.60 -17.26 6.50
C ILE A 235 -0.44 -17.45 7.47
N GLY A 236 -0.04 -18.70 7.64
CA GLY A 236 1.05 -19.08 8.53
C GLY A 236 2.42 -18.79 7.93
N MET A 237 3.39 -18.49 8.80
CA MET A 237 4.80 -18.45 8.42
C MET A 237 5.40 -19.87 8.29
N PRO A 238 6.43 -20.03 7.45
CA PRO A 238 7.20 -21.27 7.44
C PRO A 238 7.94 -21.44 8.78
N ARG A 239 8.11 -22.69 9.21
CA ARG A 239 8.73 -23.04 10.52
C ARG A 239 10.08 -22.36 10.73
N GLU A 240 10.90 -22.28 9.70
CA GLU A 240 12.23 -21.66 9.74
C GLU A 240 12.15 -20.17 10.08
N MET A 241 11.23 -19.42 9.45
CA MET A 241 11.01 -18.01 9.76
C MET A 241 10.49 -17.84 11.19
N ARG A 242 9.52 -18.67 11.61
CA ARG A 242 8.95 -18.63 12.96
C ARG A 242 9.99 -18.83 14.06
N LEU A 243 10.93 -19.76 13.88
CA LEU A 243 12.00 -20.01 14.86
C LEU A 243 12.98 -18.84 14.98
N ALA A 244 13.19 -18.09 13.90
CA ALA A 244 14.12 -16.97 13.87
C ALA A 244 13.44 -15.61 14.12
N TRP A 245 12.10 -15.57 14.10
CA TRP A 245 11.27 -14.37 14.20
C TRP A 245 11.62 -13.41 15.36
N PRO A 246 11.91 -13.90 16.59
CA PRO A 246 12.29 -13.02 17.70
C PRO A 246 13.53 -12.16 17.42
N ASN A 247 14.38 -12.55 16.47
CA ASN A 247 15.58 -11.80 16.08
C ASN A 247 15.33 -10.77 14.97
N TYR A 248 14.18 -10.82 14.30
CA TYR A 248 13.88 -10.04 13.08
C TYR A 248 12.75 -9.04 13.25
N GLN A 249 11.95 -9.14 14.31
CA GLN A 249 10.73 -8.35 14.51
C GLN A 249 10.95 -6.85 14.27
N ASP A 250 12.03 -6.28 14.80
CA ASP A 250 12.33 -4.84 14.69
C ASP A 250 13.08 -4.45 13.39
N TYR A 251 13.52 -5.43 12.61
CA TYR A 251 14.32 -5.25 11.38
C TYR A 251 13.67 -5.91 10.16
N SER A 252 12.35 -5.89 10.13
CA SER A 252 11.54 -6.47 9.07
C SER A 252 10.68 -5.43 8.34
N TRP A 253 10.36 -5.73 7.09
CA TRP A 253 9.41 -5.00 6.28
C TRP A 253 8.44 -5.99 5.65
N PHE A 254 7.15 -5.65 5.65
CA PHE A 254 6.09 -6.40 5.00
C PHE A 254 5.45 -5.55 3.91
N GLY A 255 5.23 -6.13 2.74
CA GLY A 255 4.65 -5.42 1.59
C GLY A 255 4.44 -6.30 0.37
N ALA A 256 3.89 -5.69 -0.68
CA ALA A 256 3.68 -6.34 -1.97
C ALA A 256 4.71 -5.84 -3.00
N ALA A 257 5.14 -6.74 -3.88
CA ALA A 257 6.04 -6.47 -5.01
C ALA A 257 5.83 -7.52 -6.11
N ASP A 258 5.88 -7.14 -7.39
CA ASP A 258 5.76 -8.05 -8.53
C ASP A 258 4.57 -9.04 -8.43
N GLY A 259 3.44 -8.60 -7.85
CA GLY A 259 2.25 -9.43 -7.62
C GLY A 259 2.33 -10.45 -6.47
N PHE A 260 3.37 -10.43 -5.64
CA PHE A 260 3.54 -11.31 -4.47
C PHE A 260 3.66 -10.53 -3.16
N LEU A 261 3.34 -11.19 -2.04
CA LEU A 261 3.64 -10.69 -0.70
C LEU A 261 5.05 -11.06 -0.28
N TYR A 262 5.73 -10.13 0.38
CA TYR A 262 7.08 -10.30 0.88
C TYR A 262 7.18 -9.97 2.36
N VAL A 263 8.01 -10.75 3.07
CA VAL A 263 8.62 -10.32 4.32
C VAL A 263 10.13 -10.23 4.12
N VAL A 264 10.66 -9.02 4.25
CA VAL A 264 12.09 -8.73 4.09
C VAL A 264 12.69 -8.48 5.46
N CYS A 265 13.61 -9.34 5.89
CA CYS A 265 14.31 -9.23 7.16
C CYS A 265 15.79 -8.89 6.92
N VAL A 266 16.30 -7.91 7.67
CA VAL A 266 17.73 -7.58 7.68
C VAL A 266 18.34 -8.06 8.98
N PHE A 267 19.37 -8.90 8.89
CA PHE A 267 20.10 -9.37 10.07
C PHE A 267 21.61 -9.38 9.82
N LYS A 268 22.35 -8.63 10.65
CA LYS A 268 23.80 -8.44 10.56
C LYS A 268 24.24 -7.89 9.19
N ARG A 269 24.60 -8.76 8.25
CA ARG A 269 25.06 -8.44 6.88
C ARG A 269 24.31 -9.25 5.81
N GLN A 270 23.17 -9.82 6.19
CA GLN A 270 22.35 -10.67 5.34
C GLN A 270 20.96 -10.09 5.25
N ILE A 271 20.36 -10.25 4.08
CA ILE A 271 18.96 -9.97 3.81
C ILE A 271 18.28 -11.28 3.47
N MET A 272 17.19 -11.54 4.15
CA MET A 272 16.31 -12.67 3.92
C MET A 272 14.99 -12.16 3.38
N MET A 273 14.56 -12.72 2.26
CA MET A 273 13.37 -12.29 1.55
C MET A 273 12.47 -13.49 1.41
N TRP A 274 11.43 -13.50 2.21
CA TRP A 274 10.39 -14.52 2.18
C TRP A 274 9.31 -14.05 1.21
N THR A 275 8.97 -14.88 0.24
CA THR A 275 7.92 -14.60 -0.76
C THR A 275 6.80 -15.60 -0.60
N LEU A 276 5.56 -15.16 -0.48
CA LEU A 276 4.41 -16.06 -0.47
C LEU A 276 4.14 -16.53 -1.91
N LEU A 277 4.51 -17.77 -2.23
CA LEU A 277 4.43 -18.34 -3.57
C LEU A 277 3.11 -19.05 -3.83
N ASP A 278 2.51 -19.61 -2.78
CA ASP A 278 1.25 -20.35 -2.83
C ASP A 278 0.38 -19.84 -1.69
N TYR A 279 -0.58 -19.00 -2.06
CA TYR A 279 -1.45 -18.30 -1.13
C TYR A 279 -2.34 -19.27 -0.36
N GLU A 280 -2.96 -20.22 -1.06
CA GLU A 280 -3.92 -21.18 -0.51
C GLU A 280 -3.26 -22.15 0.47
N ASN A 281 -2.02 -22.57 0.17
CA ASN A 281 -1.31 -23.55 0.98
C ASN A 281 -0.26 -22.93 1.92
N SER A 282 -0.23 -21.59 2.04
CA SER A 282 0.77 -20.86 2.84
C SER A 282 2.22 -21.28 2.54
N LYS A 283 2.57 -21.51 1.25
CA LYS A 283 3.96 -21.88 0.90
C LYS A 283 4.80 -20.66 0.60
N TRP A 284 5.95 -20.61 1.26
CA TRP A 284 6.89 -19.52 1.16
C TRP A 284 8.19 -19.94 0.46
N GLY A 285 8.67 -19.11 -0.45
CA GLY A 285 10.03 -19.16 -0.98
C GLY A 285 10.95 -18.29 -0.14
N LEU A 286 12.24 -18.63 -0.10
CA LEU A 286 13.26 -17.84 0.59
C LEU A 286 14.45 -17.55 -0.32
N VAL A 287 14.79 -16.26 -0.44
CA VAL A 287 16.05 -15.79 -1.03
C VAL A 287 16.92 -15.18 0.06
N ARG A 288 18.22 -15.53 0.04
CA ARG A 288 19.23 -14.99 0.96
C ARG A 288 20.30 -14.25 0.19
N ASN A 289 20.47 -12.97 0.50
CA ASN A 289 21.47 -12.12 -0.13
C ASN A 289 22.47 -11.58 0.89
N LYS A 290 23.76 -11.74 0.61
CA LYS A 290 24.85 -11.09 1.35
C LYS A 290 25.21 -9.78 0.64
N ILE A 291 24.86 -8.65 1.25
CA ILE A 291 25.10 -7.35 0.62
C ILE A 291 26.37 -6.72 1.19
N LYS A 292 27.31 -6.40 0.29
CA LYS A 292 28.54 -5.67 0.66
C LYS A 292 28.17 -4.25 1.12
N GLY A 293 28.79 -3.78 2.21
CA GLY A 293 28.55 -2.43 2.72
C GLY A 293 27.22 -2.24 3.47
N LEU A 294 26.52 -3.32 3.80
CA LEU A 294 25.32 -3.29 4.65
C LEU A 294 25.70 -2.96 6.11
N SER A 295 25.01 -1.98 6.69
CA SER A 295 25.15 -1.61 8.11
C SER A 295 24.51 -2.67 9.01
N ARG A 296 25.08 -2.91 10.20
CA ARG A 296 24.53 -3.87 11.18
C ARG A 296 23.17 -3.45 11.76
N VAL A 297 22.80 -2.18 11.65
CA VAL A 297 21.59 -1.58 12.24
C VAL A 297 20.75 -0.92 11.14
N ALA A 298 20.55 -1.62 10.03
CA ALA A 298 19.75 -1.13 8.92
C ALA A 298 18.32 -1.69 9.01
N GLN A 299 17.32 -0.83 8.96
CA GLN A 299 15.91 -1.21 8.94
C GLN A 299 15.40 -1.15 7.50
N PRO A 300 14.82 -2.24 6.96
CA PRO A 300 14.16 -2.19 5.67
C PRO A 300 12.89 -1.33 5.77
N ILE A 301 12.68 -0.45 4.81
CA ILE A 301 11.50 0.44 4.77
C ILE A 301 10.66 0.28 3.51
N PHE A 302 11.21 -0.31 2.45
CA PHE A 302 10.51 -0.54 1.18
C PHE A 302 11.24 -1.56 0.32
N PHE A 303 10.50 -2.40 -0.39
CA PHE A 303 10.99 -3.27 -1.44
C PHE A 303 9.94 -3.42 -2.56
N ASP A 304 10.38 -3.46 -3.82
CA ASP A 304 9.50 -3.57 -4.99
C ASP A 304 9.89 -4.67 -5.98
N GLY A 305 10.65 -5.68 -5.54
CA GLY A 305 11.16 -6.72 -6.44
C GLY A 305 12.60 -6.47 -6.89
N GLU A 306 13.00 -5.21 -7.01
CA GLU A 306 14.32 -4.81 -7.52
C GLU A 306 15.09 -3.89 -6.58
N ARG A 307 14.42 -2.93 -5.96
CA ARG A 307 15.00 -1.85 -5.18
C ARG A 307 14.63 -2.06 -3.72
N LEU A 308 15.64 -2.21 -2.87
CA LEU A 308 15.47 -2.26 -1.43
C LEU A 308 15.92 -0.92 -0.83
N VAL A 309 15.03 -0.26 -0.11
CA VAL A 309 15.36 0.96 0.61
C VAL A 309 15.55 0.64 2.09
N LEU A 310 16.68 1.10 2.63
CA LEU A 310 17.06 0.91 4.01
C LEU A 310 17.25 2.25 4.72
N ASN A 311 16.71 2.32 5.93
CA ASN A 311 17.08 3.32 6.92
C ASN A 311 18.32 2.82 7.68
N CYS A 312 19.48 3.43 7.44
CA CYS A 312 20.78 2.97 7.96
C CYS A 312 21.08 3.39 9.41
N GLY A 313 20.04 3.50 10.24
CA GLY A 313 20.12 3.65 11.69
C GLY A 313 19.92 5.08 12.22
N PRO A 314 19.47 5.22 13.49
CA PRO A 314 19.03 6.49 14.07
C PRO A 314 20.13 7.56 14.14
N LYS A 315 21.40 7.14 14.28
CA LYS A 315 22.56 8.06 14.33
C LYS A 315 22.92 8.63 12.95
N LYS A 316 22.74 7.86 11.87
CA LYS A 316 23.15 8.27 10.52
C LYS A 316 22.05 9.04 9.79
N LYS A 317 20.76 8.82 10.16
CA LYS A 317 19.59 9.43 9.53
C LYS A 317 19.68 9.37 8.00
N LEU A 318 20.19 8.26 7.47
CA LEU A 318 20.58 8.11 6.07
C LEU A 318 19.70 7.06 5.40
N LEU A 319 19.03 7.48 4.32
CA LEU A 319 18.33 6.56 3.44
C LEU A 319 19.27 6.11 2.33
N ARG A 320 19.36 4.79 2.15
CA ARG A 320 20.12 4.19 1.05
C ARG A 320 19.21 3.25 0.28
N LEU A 321 19.27 3.34 -1.04
CA LEU A 321 18.64 2.41 -1.95
C LEU A 321 19.70 1.42 -2.43
N PHE A 322 19.36 0.15 -2.40
CA PHE A 322 20.15 -0.92 -2.96
C PHE A 322 19.38 -1.55 -4.12
N ASN A 323 19.94 -1.51 -5.32
CA ASN A 323 19.40 -2.21 -6.48
C ASN A 323 19.95 -3.64 -6.51
N LEU A 324 19.06 -4.63 -6.36
CA LEU A 324 19.43 -6.04 -6.29
C LEU A 324 19.95 -6.58 -7.63
N LYS A 325 19.44 -6.10 -8.76
CA LYS A 325 19.87 -6.53 -10.10
C LYS A 325 21.26 -5.99 -10.46
N GLN A 326 21.55 -4.76 -10.03
CA GLN A 326 22.81 -4.07 -10.31
C GLN A 326 23.88 -4.25 -9.22
N ASP A 327 23.55 -4.88 -8.08
CA ASP A 327 24.40 -4.95 -6.87
C ASP A 327 24.99 -3.59 -6.49
N ARG A 328 24.17 -2.53 -6.55
CA ARG A 328 24.62 -1.15 -6.44
C ARG A 328 23.88 -0.38 -5.37
N TRP A 329 24.65 0.36 -4.58
CA TRP A 329 24.12 1.35 -3.64
C TRP A 329 23.96 2.72 -4.28
N THR A 330 22.86 3.37 -3.95
CA THR A 330 22.59 4.78 -4.22
C THR A 330 22.21 5.47 -2.90
N GLU A 331 22.85 6.59 -2.60
CA GLU A 331 22.45 7.43 -1.47
C GLU A 331 21.20 8.22 -1.86
N MET A 332 20.13 8.08 -1.09
CA MET A 332 18.86 8.79 -1.33
C MET A 332 18.83 10.17 -0.65
N GLY A 333 19.73 10.39 0.32
CA GLY A 333 19.83 11.60 1.11
C GLY A 333 19.73 11.36 2.61
N ARG A 334 19.96 12.44 3.36
CA ARG A 334 19.90 12.46 4.83
C ARG A 334 18.61 13.12 5.32
N LEU A 335 17.97 12.50 6.29
CA LEU A 335 16.82 13.07 6.97
C LEU A 335 17.24 14.28 7.81
N PRO A 336 16.40 15.33 7.92
CA PRO A 336 16.71 16.55 8.67
C PRO A 336 17.14 16.29 10.13
N ARG A 337 18.08 17.09 10.65
CA ARG A 337 18.66 16.92 11.99
C ARG A 337 17.65 17.19 13.12
N ASN A 338 16.72 18.15 12.94
CA ASN A 338 15.75 18.60 13.95
C ASN A 338 14.51 17.69 14.15
N THR A 339 14.50 16.48 13.58
CA THR A 339 13.56 15.43 13.99
C THR A 339 14.10 14.76 15.27
N MET A 340 14.02 15.47 16.41
CA MET A 340 14.18 14.82 17.71
C MET A 340 13.00 13.85 17.90
N ASP A 341 13.32 12.60 18.20
CA ASP A 341 12.44 11.59 18.79
C ASP A 341 11.08 11.30 18.13
N ASP A 342 11.05 11.26 16.78
CA ASP A 342 9.89 10.69 16.07
C ASP A 342 9.94 9.16 16.14
N SER A 343 9.47 8.60 17.26
CA SER A 343 9.22 7.17 17.45
C SER A 343 8.25 6.57 16.41
N THR A 344 7.58 7.40 15.62
CA THR A 344 6.64 7.00 14.56
C THR A 344 6.97 7.69 13.23
N THR A 345 8.02 7.22 12.56
CA THR A 345 8.26 7.54 11.15
C THR A 345 7.61 6.48 10.28
N VAL A 346 6.70 6.90 9.41
CA VAL A 346 6.01 6.01 8.46
C VAL A 346 6.49 6.32 7.04
N TYR A 347 6.75 5.27 6.26
CA TYR A 347 7.03 5.35 4.82
C TYR A 347 5.92 4.64 4.07
N VAL A 348 5.30 5.31 3.11
CA VAL A 348 4.31 4.71 2.20
C VAL A 348 4.83 4.73 0.77
N PRO A 349 4.67 3.65 0.00
CA PRO A 349 4.86 3.70 -1.44
C PRO A 349 3.86 4.66 -2.06
N PHE A 350 4.33 5.46 -3.02
CA PHE A 350 3.45 6.38 -3.73
C PHE A 350 3.55 6.16 -5.24
N ASN A 351 2.45 5.67 -5.80
CA ASN A 351 2.22 5.57 -7.24
C ASN A 351 1.11 6.57 -7.63
N PRO A 352 1.42 7.69 -8.32
CA PRO A 352 0.42 8.70 -8.66
C PRO A 352 -0.76 8.13 -9.47
N THR A 353 -1.99 8.51 -9.11
CA THR A 353 -3.21 8.03 -9.77
C THR A 353 -4.13 9.17 -10.18
N LEU A 354 -4.94 8.95 -11.22
CA LEU A 354 -6.02 9.86 -11.62
C LEU A 354 -7.35 9.55 -10.93
N ALA A 355 -7.37 8.66 -9.94
CA ALA A 355 -8.53 8.35 -9.12
C ALA A 355 -9.25 9.62 -8.64
N PRO A 356 -10.50 9.86 -9.05
CA PRO A 356 -11.29 10.94 -8.49
C PRO A 356 -11.80 10.52 -7.11
N LEU A 357 -11.97 11.50 -6.23
CA LEU A 357 -12.67 11.30 -4.95
C LEU A 357 -13.90 12.20 -4.92
N ILE A 358 -14.96 11.74 -4.26
CA ILE A 358 -16.16 12.53 -4.04
C ILE A 358 -15.80 13.63 -3.06
N ASN A 359 -16.06 14.88 -3.44
CA ASN A 359 -15.82 16.02 -2.56
C ASN A 359 -16.97 16.09 -1.56
N SER A 360 -16.69 16.09 -0.26
CA SER A 360 -17.74 16.17 0.77
C SER A 360 -18.56 17.47 0.70
N SER A 361 -18.08 18.47 -0.05
CA SER A 361 -18.73 19.78 -0.25
C SER A 361 -19.64 19.87 -1.48
N ASP A 362 -19.73 18.84 -2.33
CA ASP A 362 -20.57 18.89 -3.53
C ASP A 362 -21.34 17.56 -3.76
N PRO A 363 -22.51 17.39 -3.11
CA PRO A 363 -23.34 16.19 -3.26
C PRO A 363 -24.00 16.06 -4.64
N SER A 364 -23.93 17.09 -5.49
CA SER A 364 -24.75 17.22 -6.71
C SER A 364 -24.33 16.31 -7.87
N ARG A 365 -23.20 15.60 -7.77
CA ARG A 365 -22.74 14.63 -8.79
C ARG A 365 -23.16 13.18 -8.53
N THR A 366 -24.03 12.93 -7.55
CA THR A 366 -24.55 11.58 -7.23
C THR A 366 -25.56 11.03 -8.26
N ALA A 367 -25.88 11.75 -9.34
CA ALA A 367 -26.84 11.28 -10.32
C ALA A 367 -26.17 10.73 -11.60
N SER A 368 -26.45 9.45 -11.86
CA SER A 368 -26.28 8.70 -13.12
C SER A 368 -24.87 8.28 -13.56
N LEU A 369 -24.43 7.11 -13.07
CA LEU A 369 -23.51 6.24 -13.83
C LEU A 369 -24.36 5.28 -14.69
N PRO A 370 -24.15 5.19 -16.01
CA PRO A 370 -24.82 4.18 -16.82
C PRO A 370 -24.24 2.79 -16.53
N VAL A 371 -25.12 1.81 -16.33
CA VAL A 371 -24.78 0.39 -16.30
C VAL A 371 -24.22 0.01 -17.68
N LEU A 372 -22.93 -0.36 -17.73
CA LEU A 372 -22.32 -0.91 -18.95
C LEU A 372 -22.41 -2.45 -18.96
N PRO A 373 -22.50 -3.06 -20.15
CA PRO A 373 -22.84 -4.46 -20.30
C PRO A 373 -21.71 -5.39 -19.83
N THR A 374 -22.15 -6.52 -19.28
CA THR A 374 -21.35 -7.65 -18.78
C THR A 374 -20.22 -8.03 -19.73
N ALA A 375 -18.98 -8.04 -19.23
CA ALA A 375 -17.82 -8.51 -19.96
C ALA A 375 -17.93 -10.01 -20.27
N MET A 376 -17.73 -10.37 -21.54
CA MET A 376 -17.58 -11.77 -21.97
C MET A 376 -16.29 -12.38 -21.39
N PRO A 377 -16.28 -13.71 -21.12
CA PRO A 377 -15.17 -14.36 -20.44
C PRO A 377 -13.88 -14.37 -21.29
N ILE A 378 -12.81 -13.86 -20.69
CA ILE A 378 -11.45 -13.94 -21.25
C ILE A 378 -10.96 -15.38 -21.10
N ASN A 379 -10.75 -16.03 -22.25
CA ASN A 379 -10.30 -17.40 -22.35
C ASN A 379 -8.79 -17.49 -22.05
N ASN A 380 -8.42 -17.89 -20.83
CA ASN A 380 -7.03 -18.07 -20.41
C ASN A 380 -6.39 -19.30 -21.07
N LYS A 381 -5.83 -19.15 -22.29
CA LYS A 381 -4.86 -20.10 -22.83
C LYS A 381 -3.43 -19.73 -22.41
N CYS A 382 -3.02 -20.38 -21.34
CA CYS A 382 -1.66 -20.45 -20.81
C CYS A 382 -0.65 -20.85 -21.91
N LYS A 383 0.20 -19.93 -22.36
CA LYS A 383 1.35 -20.22 -23.25
C LYS A 383 2.49 -20.84 -22.43
N LYS A 384 2.57 -22.17 -22.43
CA LYS A 384 3.77 -22.92 -22.00
C LYS A 384 4.96 -22.56 -22.91
N ARG A 385 5.97 -21.87 -22.36
CA ARG A 385 7.30 -21.75 -22.98
C ARG A 385 7.99 -23.13 -22.95
N LYS A 386 8.21 -23.74 -24.11
CA LYS A 386 9.06 -24.92 -24.29
C LYS A 386 10.51 -24.55 -23.97
N ARG A 387 11.13 -25.25 -23.01
CA ARG A 387 12.60 -25.26 -22.81
C ARG A 387 13.23 -26.08 -23.94
N GLY A 388 14.20 -25.49 -24.63
CA GLY A 388 15.01 -26.16 -25.64
C GLY A 388 15.94 -27.21 -25.02
N ARG A 389 16.01 -28.36 -25.69
CA ARG A 389 16.87 -29.51 -25.43
C ARG A 389 18.29 -29.13 -25.87
N VAL A 390 19.28 -29.29 -24.98
CA VAL A 390 20.70 -29.24 -25.36
C VAL A 390 21.10 -30.65 -25.74
N ASP A 391 21.33 -30.88 -27.03
CA ASP A 391 21.93 -32.12 -27.53
C ASP A 391 23.46 -32.02 -27.47
N ARG A 392 24.06 -33.12 -27.02
CA ARG A 392 25.49 -33.39 -26.99
C ARG A 392 26.04 -33.52 -28.42
N LYS A 393 27.17 -32.89 -28.68
CA LYS A 393 28.29 -33.52 -29.40
C LYS A 393 29.58 -33.11 -28.73
#